data_AF-A0A7J6NBC8-F1
#
_entry.id   AF-A0A7J6NBC8-F1
#
_cell.length_a   1.000
_cell.length_b   1.000
_cell.length_c   1.000
_cell.angle_alpha   90.00
_cell.angle_beta   90.00
_cell.angle_gamma   90.00
#
_symmetry.space_group_name_H-M   'P 1'
#
loop_
_entity.id
_entity.type
_entity.pdbx_description
1 polymer ?
#
loop_
_entity_poly.entity_id
_entity_poly.type
_entity_poly.pdbx_seq_one_letter_code
_entity_poly.pdbx_strand_id
1 'polypeptide(L)'
;MSPSWLTANVQTVLQRLGKDPDFNAYVLPYMDDLMLMVQEGTDIVVQQRALVERFIEDGFPVATSKTVWYNQEGKAKILGVPWYGGATDCIGVSFKSPKVEPTTRRSVLSMVNGLYDPLGLLLEQEMSGRLLVRDTINYAWDERLPQDLCERASKWLVATKKIVDTYKIPRLIDCTKLLVYVDASMDAWGVDIRTTNGQRVISQGGLFPAD
;
A
#
# COMPACT_ATOMS: atom_id res chain seq x y z
N MET A 1 2.14 2.13 23.99
CA MET A 1 2.78 3.40 23.60
C MET A 1 1.88 4.03 22.53
N SER A 2 1.47 5.29 22.67
CA SER A 2 0.62 5.90 21.64
C SER A 2 1.45 6.25 20.39
N PRO A 3 0.86 6.20 19.18
CA PRO A 3 1.56 6.61 17.94
C PRO A 3 2.14 8.03 18.05
N SER A 4 1.39 8.95 18.64
CA SER A 4 1.79 10.35 18.82
C SER A 4 3.05 10.52 19.68
N TRP A 5 3.17 9.73 20.75
CA TRP A 5 4.34 9.77 21.63
C TRP A 5 5.57 9.18 20.95
N LEU A 6 5.40 8.09 20.19
CA LEU A 6 6.48 7.50 19.39
C LEU A 6 6.99 8.51 18.34
N THR A 7 6.08 9.16 17.61
CA THR A 7 6.44 10.16 16.60
C THR A 7 7.25 11.31 17.20
N ALA A 8 6.87 11.84 18.37
CA ALA A 8 7.60 12.94 19.01
C ALA A 8 9.04 12.55 19.40
N ASN A 9 9.24 11.33 19.91
CA ASN A 9 10.57 10.84 20.25
C ASN A 9 11.41 10.56 19.00
N VAL A 10 10.83 9.92 17.99
CA VAL A 10 11.49 9.70 16.68
C VAL A 10 11.96 11.02 16.10
N GLN A 11 11.11 12.05 16.11
CA GLN A 11 11.49 13.40 15.65
C GLN A 11 12.65 13.99 16.45
N THR A 12 12.68 13.78 17.77
CA THR A 12 13.77 14.27 18.63
C THR A 12 15.11 13.62 18.26
N VAL A 13 15.12 12.30 18.04
CA VAL A 13 16.32 11.56 17.59
C VAL A 13 16.78 12.09 16.24
N LEU A 14 15.86 12.26 15.28
CA LEU A 14 16.16 12.77 13.94
C LEU A 14 16.69 14.21 13.95
N GLN A 15 16.16 15.07 14.82
CA GLN A 15 16.66 16.45 14.97
C GLN A 15 18.10 16.50 15.50
N ARG A 16 18.51 15.55 16.34
CA ARG A 16 19.89 15.45 16.82
C ARG A 16 20.80 14.93 15.72
N LEU A 17 20.36 13.88 15.02
CA LEU A 17 21.09 13.29 13.91
C LEU A 17 21.32 14.30 12.77
N GLY A 18 20.33 15.13 12.46
CA GLY A 18 20.47 16.18 11.44
C GLY A 18 21.43 17.32 11.80
N LYS A 19 22.00 17.34 13.01
CA LYS A 19 23.09 18.25 13.39
C LYS A 19 24.47 17.64 13.19
N ASP A 20 24.54 16.33 12.95
CA ASP A 20 25.79 15.63 12.64
C ASP A 20 26.22 16.01 11.21
N PRO A 21 27.40 16.65 11.04
CA PRO A 21 27.87 17.05 9.71
C PRO A 21 28.16 15.85 8.79
N ASP A 22 28.39 14.65 9.35
CA ASP A 22 28.66 13.43 8.60
C ASP A 22 27.37 12.70 8.18
N PHE A 23 26.21 13.13 8.72
CA PHE A 23 24.90 12.61 8.35
C PHE A 23 24.31 13.38 7.15
N ASN A 24 24.46 12.79 5.96
CA ASN A 24 23.95 13.34 4.70
C ASN A 24 22.83 12.47 4.12
N ALA A 25 21.70 12.43 4.82
CA ALA A 25 20.53 11.68 4.37
C ALA A 25 19.22 12.34 4.81
N TYR A 26 18.17 12.08 4.02
CA TYR A 26 16.80 12.45 4.36
C TYR A 26 16.12 11.25 5.01
N VAL A 27 15.52 11.45 6.19
CA VAL A 27 14.74 10.41 6.86
C VAL A 27 13.28 10.82 6.91
N LEU A 28 12.42 9.99 6.33
CA LEU A 28 10.97 10.12 6.42
C LEU A 28 10.44 9.11 7.46
N PRO A 29 10.04 9.56 8.65
CA PRO A 29 9.40 8.70 9.64
C PRO A 29 7.92 8.48 9.31
N TYR A 30 7.45 7.25 9.45
CA TYR A 30 6.02 6.90 9.37
C TYR A 30 5.69 5.86 10.43
N MET A 31 4.99 6.27 11.49
CA MET A 31 4.68 5.41 12.64
C MET A 31 5.95 4.74 13.21
N ASP A 32 6.10 3.43 13.04
CA ASP A 32 7.20 2.57 13.45
C ASP A 32 8.23 2.29 12.34
N ASP A 33 7.97 2.76 11.11
CA ASP A 33 8.85 2.65 9.96
C ASP A 33 9.69 3.92 9.75
N LEU A 34 10.94 3.73 9.31
CA LEU A 34 11.85 4.80 8.91
C LEU A 34 12.30 4.57 7.47
N MET A 35 12.09 5.58 6.61
CA MET A 35 12.59 5.55 5.24
C MET A 35 13.80 6.47 5.11
N LEU A 36 14.97 5.86 4.91
CA LEU A 36 16.22 6.57 4.65
C LEU A 36 16.40 6.77 3.13
N MET A 37 16.66 8.00 2.74
CA MET A 37 16.91 8.40 1.36
C MET A 37 18.23 9.17 1.31
N VAL A 38 19.10 8.81 0.36
CA VAL A 38 20.39 9.47 0.17
C VAL A 38 20.48 10.06 -1.22
N GLN A 39 21.28 11.12 -1.37
CA GLN A 39 21.60 11.65 -2.69
C GLN A 39 22.51 10.69 -3.45
N GLU A 40 22.49 10.78 -4.78
CA GLU A 40 23.40 10.01 -5.62
C GLU A 40 24.87 10.27 -5.24
N GLY A 41 25.66 9.20 -5.18
CA GLY A 41 27.06 9.25 -4.74
C GLY A 41 27.27 9.18 -3.22
N THR A 42 26.21 9.27 -2.41
CA THR A 42 26.29 9.05 -0.95
C THR A 42 26.16 7.57 -0.62
N ASP A 43 27.03 7.06 0.26
CA ASP A 43 26.98 5.67 0.71
C ASP A 43 25.81 5.45 1.69
N ILE A 44 24.72 4.84 1.21
CA ILE A 44 23.52 4.56 2.01
C ILE A 44 23.82 3.61 3.19
N VAL A 45 24.81 2.72 3.10
CA VAL A 45 25.13 1.77 4.16
C VAL A 45 25.77 2.52 5.33
N VAL A 46 26.64 3.48 5.04
CA VAL A 46 27.23 4.37 6.05
C VAL A 46 26.14 5.20 6.73
N GLN A 47 25.27 5.83 5.94
CA GLN A 47 24.18 6.67 6.48
C GLN A 47 23.16 5.84 7.29
N GLN A 48 22.85 4.63 6.84
CA GLN A 48 21.98 3.69 7.55
C GLN A 48 22.58 3.25 8.87
N ARG A 49 23.89 2.99 8.91
CA ARG A 49 24.58 2.62 10.13
C ARG A 49 24.55 3.75 11.15
N ALA A 50 24.86 4.98 10.74
CA ALA A 50 24.79 6.16 11.60
C ALA A 50 23.38 6.37 12.18
N LEU A 51 22.34 6.20 11.34
CA LEU A 51 20.94 6.24 11.79
C LEU A 51 20.65 5.18 12.87
N VAL A 52 21.03 3.91 12.62
CA VAL A 52 20.76 2.81 13.55
C VAL A 52 21.51 3.00 14.87
N GLU A 53 22.79 3.37 14.82
CA GLU A 53 23.60 3.63 16.01
C GLU A 53 22.98 4.75 16.86
N ARG A 54 22.56 5.85 16.23
CA ARG A 54 21.91 6.97 16.93
C ARG A 54 20.61 6.57 17.62
N PHE A 55 19.78 5.77 16.95
CA PHE A 55 18.53 5.27 17.52
C PHE A 55 18.78 4.35 18.72
N ILE A 56 19.81 3.50 18.66
CA ILE A 56 20.24 2.65 19.78
C ILE A 56 20.72 3.49 20.96
N GLU A 57 21.56 4.52 20.73
CA GLU A 57 22.06 5.43 21.77
C GLU A 57 20.94 6.16 22.50
N ASP A 58 19.93 6.63 21.79
CA ASP A 58 18.79 7.34 22.36
C ASP A 58 17.72 6.37 22.94
N GLY A 59 17.99 5.06 22.99
CA GLY A 59 17.16 4.05 23.66
C GLY A 59 16.01 3.48 22.80
N PHE A 60 16.05 3.67 21.49
CA PHE A 60 15.06 3.21 20.51
C PHE A 60 15.68 2.15 19.58
N PRO A 61 15.85 0.89 20.01
CA PRO A 61 16.49 -0.12 19.18
C PRO A 61 15.72 -0.36 17.88
N VAL A 62 16.42 -0.27 16.75
CA VAL A 62 15.87 -0.56 15.42
C VAL A 62 15.87 -2.08 15.21
N ALA A 63 14.69 -2.70 15.17
CA ALA A 63 14.54 -4.16 15.17
C ALA A 63 14.95 -4.84 13.85
N THR A 64 14.79 -4.16 12.72
CA THR A 64 15.13 -4.71 11.41
C THR A 64 15.50 -3.57 10.48
N SER A 65 16.59 -3.73 9.74
CA SER A 65 16.93 -2.86 8.62
C SER A 65 16.84 -3.65 7.33
N LYS A 66 16.23 -3.05 6.30
CA LYS A 66 16.23 -3.57 4.93
C LYS A 66 16.73 -2.47 4.03
N THR A 67 17.77 -2.75 3.27
CA THR A 67 18.28 -1.82 2.26
C THR A 67 17.65 -2.18 0.93
N VAL A 68 16.83 -1.27 0.41
CA VAL A 68 16.27 -1.38 -0.92
C VAL A 68 16.99 -0.37 -1.80
N TRP A 69 17.63 -0.87 -2.84
CA TRP A 69 18.41 -0.05 -3.75
C TRP A 69 17.54 0.41 -4.92
N TYR A 70 17.53 1.72 -5.19
CA TYR A 70 16.83 2.30 -6.33
C TYR A 70 17.26 1.67 -7.65
N ASN A 71 18.53 1.30 -7.80
CA ASN A 71 19.14 0.83 -9.04
C ASN A 71 19.19 -0.70 -9.18
N GLN A 72 18.63 -1.45 -8.23
CA GLN A 72 18.51 -2.90 -8.38
C GLN A 72 17.13 -3.25 -8.95
N GLU A 73 17.12 -4.03 -10.03
CA GLU A 73 15.90 -4.65 -10.50
C GLU A 73 15.38 -5.59 -9.41
N GLY A 74 14.22 -5.25 -8.85
CA GLY A 74 13.68 -5.99 -7.72
C GLY A 74 12.34 -5.46 -7.25
N LYS A 75 11.58 -6.35 -6.61
CA LYS A 75 10.33 -6.00 -5.93
C LYS A 75 10.63 -5.75 -4.45
N ALA A 76 10.55 -4.50 -4.05
CA ALA A 76 10.55 -4.11 -2.65
C ALA A 76 9.15 -3.80 -2.15
N LYS A 77 9.00 -3.58 -0.85
CA LYS A 77 7.79 -3.02 -0.25
C LYS A 77 8.17 -1.81 0.59
N ILE A 78 7.50 -0.70 0.36
CA ILE A 78 7.60 0.53 1.15
C ILE A 78 6.20 0.80 1.71
N LEU A 79 6.06 0.86 3.03
CA LEU A 79 4.77 1.08 3.71
C LEU A 79 3.66 0.13 3.21
N GLY A 80 4.01 -1.14 2.98
CA GLY A 80 3.09 -2.17 2.47
C GLY A 80 2.83 -2.13 0.95
N VAL A 81 3.24 -1.07 0.25
CA VAL A 81 3.07 -0.89 -1.20
C VAL A 81 4.27 -1.47 -1.95
N PRO A 82 4.06 -2.31 -2.99
CA PRO A 82 5.13 -2.78 -3.84
C PRO A 82 5.80 -1.64 -4.61
N TRP A 83 7.13 -1.60 -4.54
CA TRP A 83 7.96 -0.71 -5.33
C TRP A 83 8.85 -1.52 -6.27
N TYR A 84 8.83 -1.12 -7.54
CA TYR A 84 9.60 -1.70 -8.64
C TYR A 84 10.66 -0.67 -9.06
N GLY A 85 11.85 -0.79 -8.46
CA GLY A 85 12.99 0.09 -8.71
C GLY A 85 13.60 -0.12 -10.11
N GLY A 86 14.77 0.46 -10.30
CA GLY A 86 15.57 0.41 -11.52
C GLY A 86 15.07 1.39 -12.56
N ALA A 87 15.09 0.96 -13.82
CA ALA A 87 14.68 1.79 -14.95
C ALA A 87 13.17 2.11 -14.97
N THR A 88 12.33 1.32 -14.27
CA THR A 88 10.87 1.52 -14.30
C THR A 88 10.37 2.52 -13.26
N ASP A 89 10.97 2.56 -12.07
CA ASP A 89 10.54 3.34 -10.90
C ASP A 89 9.01 3.46 -10.74
N CYS A 90 8.35 2.32 -10.56
CA CYS A 90 6.90 2.24 -10.46
C CYS A 90 6.45 1.72 -9.09
N ILE A 91 5.25 2.11 -8.70
CA ILE A 91 4.51 1.49 -7.61
C ILE A 91 3.38 0.62 -8.16
N GLY A 92 2.99 -0.40 -7.41
CA GLY A 92 1.87 -1.27 -7.75
C GLY A 92 0.99 -1.59 -6.55
N VAL A 93 0.15 -2.60 -6.68
CA VAL A 93 -0.76 -3.06 -5.62
C VAL A 93 -0.29 -4.39 -5.05
N SER A 94 -0.46 -4.62 -3.74
CA SER A 94 -0.12 -5.90 -3.12
C SER A 94 -1.37 -6.75 -2.98
N PHE A 95 -1.34 -7.97 -3.48
CA PHE A 95 -2.42 -8.93 -3.29
C PHE A 95 -1.93 -10.23 -2.65
N LYS A 96 -2.39 -10.50 -1.42
CA LYS A 96 -2.17 -11.77 -0.73
C LYS A 96 -3.25 -12.77 -1.18
N SER A 97 -3.10 -13.30 -2.38
CA SER A 97 -4.10 -14.19 -2.95
C SER A 97 -4.24 -15.49 -2.14
N PRO A 98 -5.47 -15.99 -1.90
CA PRO A 98 -5.67 -17.31 -1.30
C PRO A 98 -5.12 -18.42 -2.21
N LYS A 99 -4.69 -19.52 -1.56
CA LYS A 99 -4.19 -20.73 -2.24
C LYS A 99 -5.32 -21.65 -2.73
N VAL A 100 -6.49 -21.53 -2.11
CA VAL A 100 -7.68 -22.33 -2.40
C VAL A 100 -8.78 -21.37 -2.82
N GLU A 101 -9.62 -21.81 -3.76
CA GLU A 101 -10.80 -21.06 -4.18
C GLU A 101 -11.73 -20.80 -2.99
N PRO A 102 -12.25 -19.57 -2.84
CA PRO A 102 -13.15 -19.23 -1.74
C PRO A 102 -14.53 -19.87 -1.95
N THR A 103 -14.98 -20.64 -0.96
CA THR A 103 -16.27 -21.36 -1.01
C THR A 103 -17.19 -21.00 0.16
N THR A 104 -16.74 -20.13 1.05
CA THR A 104 -17.44 -19.72 2.28
C THR A 104 -17.40 -18.21 2.43
N ARG A 105 -18.33 -17.63 3.19
CA ARG A 105 -18.30 -16.19 3.51
C ARG A 105 -16.94 -15.76 4.09
N ARG A 106 -16.39 -16.54 5.02
CA ARG A 106 -15.07 -16.25 5.64
C ARG A 106 -13.96 -16.22 4.61
N SER A 107 -13.93 -17.18 3.68
CA SER A 107 -12.89 -17.25 2.66
C SER A 107 -13.03 -16.14 1.61
N VAL A 108 -14.26 -15.74 1.23
CA VAL A 108 -14.51 -14.57 0.37
C VAL A 108 -14.03 -13.27 1.03
N LEU A 109 -14.40 -13.03 2.29
CA LEU A 109 -13.94 -11.84 3.02
C LEU A 109 -12.41 -11.80 3.14
N SER A 110 -11.80 -12.93 3.53
CA SER A 110 -10.35 -13.05 3.65
C SER A 110 -9.64 -12.81 2.32
N MET A 111 -10.21 -13.32 1.22
CA MET A 111 -9.71 -13.08 -0.13
C MET A 111 -9.75 -11.60 -0.49
N VAL A 112 -10.90 -10.93 -0.32
CA VAL A 112 -11.06 -9.52 -0.70
C VAL A 112 -10.14 -8.63 0.14
N ASN A 113 -10.06 -8.86 1.45
CA ASN A 113 -9.14 -8.15 2.35
C ASN A 113 -7.66 -8.47 2.10
N GLY A 114 -7.36 -9.49 1.28
CA GLY A 114 -6.01 -9.76 0.82
C GLY A 114 -5.48 -8.73 -0.18
N LEU A 115 -6.37 -7.93 -0.80
CA LEU A 115 -6.02 -6.82 -1.69
C LEU A 115 -5.70 -5.59 -0.85
N TYR A 116 -4.44 -5.17 -0.87
CA TYR A 116 -3.96 -3.99 -0.17
C TYR A 116 -3.65 -2.88 -1.17
N ASP A 117 -4.58 -1.93 -1.29
CA ASP A 117 -4.54 -0.81 -2.22
C ASP A 117 -4.84 0.53 -1.51
N PRO A 118 -3.88 1.07 -0.73
CA PRO A 118 -4.10 2.31 0.02
C PRO A 118 -4.29 3.56 -0.86
N LEU A 119 -4.01 3.48 -2.16
CA LEU A 119 -4.15 4.57 -3.12
C LEU A 119 -5.39 4.42 -4.02
N GLY A 120 -6.16 3.33 -3.87
CA GLY A 120 -7.29 3.03 -4.76
C GLY A 120 -6.90 2.96 -6.24
N LEU A 121 -5.71 2.45 -6.56
CA LEU A 121 -5.30 2.27 -7.95
C LEU A 121 -6.22 1.30 -8.72
N LEU A 122 -6.83 0.36 -8.00
CA LEU A 122 -7.73 -0.68 -8.46
C LEU A 122 -9.10 -0.57 -7.77
N LEU A 123 -9.57 0.64 -7.48
CA LEU A 123 -10.83 0.90 -6.77
C LEU A 123 -12.01 0.11 -7.35
N GLU A 124 -12.12 0.00 -8.67
CA GLU A 124 -13.17 -0.76 -9.34
C GLU A 124 -13.15 -2.25 -8.93
N GLN A 125 -11.94 -2.82 -8.83
CA GLN A 125 -11.74 -4.19 -8.40
C GLN A 125 -12.01 -4.36 -6.90
N GLU A 126 -11.59 -3.39 -6.09
CA GLU A 126 -11.86 -3.38 -4.66
C GLU A 126 -13.37 -3.30 -4.37
N MET A 127 -14.08 -2.39 -5.04
CA MET A 127 -15.52 -2.19 -4.90
C MET A 127 -16.32 -3.41 -5.33
N SER A 128 -15.97 -4.04 -6.46
CA SER A 128 -16.58 -5.30 -6.87
C SER A 128 -16.33 -6.43 -5.86
N GLY A 129 -15.16 -6.46 -5.23
CA GLY A 129 -14.86 -7.39 -4.13
C GLY A 129 -15.72 -7.14 -2.89
N ARG A 130 -15.88 -5.87 -2.50
CA ARG A 130 -16.75 -5.48 -1.38
C ARG A 130 -18.22 -5.85 -1.64
N LEU A 131 -18.70 -5.71 -2.87
CA LEU A 131 -20.04 -6.15 -3.28
C LEU A 131 -20.20 -7.67 -3.13
N LEU A 132 -19.20 -8.46 -3.52
CA LEU A 132 -19.22 -9.91 -3.29
C LEU A 132 -19.31 -10.26 -1.81
N VAL A 133 -18.57 -9.56 -0.94
CA VAL A 133 -18.67 -9.75 0.51
C VAL A 133 -20.08 -9.42 0.99
N ARG A 134 -20.68 -8.33 0.52
CA ARG A 134 -22.05 -7.93 0.86
C ARG A 134 -23.07 -9.01 0.49
N ASP A 135 -22.95 -9.60 -0.70
CA ASP A 135 -23.85 -10.66 -1.15
C ASP A 135 -23.74 -11.96 -0.32
N THR A 136 -22.64 -12.13 0.42
CA THR A 136 -22.44 -13.28 1.32
C THR A 136 -22.94 -13.06 2.74
N ILE A 137 -23.46 -11.87 3.09
CA ILE A 137 -23.75 -11.50 4.48
C ILE A 137 -24.82 -12.37 5.16
N ASN A 138 -25.74 -12.92 4.36
CA ASN A 138 -26.85 -13.75 4.83
C ASN A 138 -26.46 -15.23 5.07
N TYR A 139 -25.22 -15.61 4.78
CA TYR A 139 -24.71 -16.96 4.99
C TYR A 139 -23.83 -17.03 6.24
N ALA A 140 -23.79 -18.20 6.87
CA ALA A 140 -22.89 -18.42 8.00
C ALA A 140 -21.42 -18.40 7.56
N TRP A 141 -20.51 -18.08 8.48
CA TRP A 141 -19.09 -17.86 8.18
C TRP A 141 -18.39 -19.02 7.47
N ASP A 142 -18.69 -20.25 7.91
CA ASP A 142 -18.05 -21.48 7.44
C ASP A 142 -19.01 -22.37 6.61
N GLU A 143 -20.20 -21.85 6.28
CA GLU A 143 -21.15 -22.52 5.39
C GLU A 143 -20.70 -22.40 3.93
N ARG A 144 -20.93 -23.46 3.15
CA ARG A 144 -20.67 -23.45 1.71
C ARG A 144 -21.66 -22.54 1.01
N LEU A 145 -21.14 -21.55 0.29
CA LEU A 145 -21.94 -20.63 -0.51
C LEU A 145 -22.57 -21.34 -1.72
N PRO A 146 -23.70 -20.83 -2.23
CA PRO A 146 -24.22 -21.18 -3.55
C PRO A 146 -23.17 -21.14 -4.66
N GLN A 147 -23.38 -21.98 -5.66
CA GLN A 147 -22.43 -22.18 -6.75
C GLN A 147 -22.18 -20.89 -7.55
N ASP A 148 -23.21 -20.05 -7.75
CA ASP A 148 -23.10 -18.76 -8.44
C ASP A 148 -22.17 -17.78 -7.70
N LEU A 149 -22.26 -17.71 -6.37
CA LEU A 149 -21.38 -16.87 -5.55
C LEU A 149 -19.94 -17.38 -5.56
N CYS A 150 -19.75 -18.70 -5.50
CA CYS A 150 -18.42 -19.31 -5.64
C CYS A 150 -17.81 -18.95 -6.99
N GLU A 151 -18.56 -19.08 -8.09
CA GLU A 151 -18.08 -18.75 -9.43
C GLU A 151 -17.75 -17.26 -9.59
N ARG A 152 -18.58 -16.37 -9.04
CA ARG A 152 -18.30 -14.93 -9.04
C ARG A 152 -17.04 -14.60 -8.24
N ALA A 153 -16.85 -15.22 -7.08
CA ALA A 153 -15.65 -15.05 -6.26
C ALA A 153 -14.39 -15.58 -6.98
N SER A 154 -14.46 -16.74 -7.64
CA SER A 154 -13.37 -17.28 -8.46
C SER A 154 -13.03 -16.39 -9.66
N LYS A 155 -14.05 -15.88 -10.36
CA LYS A 155 -13.85 -14.91 -11.46
C LYS A 155 -13.15 -13.65 -10.97
N TRP A 156 -13.58 -13.11 -9.83
CA TRP A 156 -12.94 -11.97 -9.20
C TRP A 156 -11.50 -12.28 -8.82
N LEU A 157 -11.21 -13.43 -8.21
CA LEU A 157 -9.86 -13.85 -7.84
C LEU A 157 -8.91 -13.87 -9.04
N VAL A 158 -9.32 -14.49 -10.14
CA VAL A 158 -8.52 -14.58 -11.37
C VAL A 158 -8.29 -13.20 -11.97
N ALA A 159 -9.32 -12.36 -12.04
CA ALA A 159 -9.21 -11.00 -12.54
C ALA A 159 -8.25 -10.15 -11.68
N THR A 160 -8.38 -10.22 -10.35
CA THR A 160 -7.53 -9.50 -9.39
C THR A 160 -6.07 -9.94 -9.51
N LYS A 161 -5.78 -11.24 -9.60
CA LYS A 161 -4.41 -11.73 -9.83
C LYS A 161 -3.81 -11.13 -11.10
N LYS A 162 -4.55 -11.19 -12.21
CA LYS A 162 -4.10 -10.69 -13.51
C LYS A 162 -3.79 -9.19 -13.48
N ILE A 163 -4.69 -8.37 -12.93
CA ILE A 163 -4.52 -6.92 -12.93
C ILE A 163 -3.42 -6.46 -11.98
N VAL A 164 -3.24 -7.12 -10.82
CA VAL A 164 -2.18 -6.79 -9.87
C VAL A 164 -0.78 -7.05 -10.45
N ASP A 165 -0.65 -8.07 -11.30
CA ASP A 165 0.63 -8.39 -11.93
C ASP A 165 1.03 -7.38 -13.02
N THR A 166 0.04 -6.78 -13.70
CA THR A 166 0.27 -5.91 -14.85
C THR A 166 0.16 -4.42 -14.54
N TYR A 167 -0.70 -4.03 -13.59
CA TYR A 167 -1.01 -2.63 -13.31
C TYR A 167 0.01 -2.01 -12.37
N LYS A 168 0.71 -1.00 -12.88
CA LYS A 168 1.71 -0.22 -12.16
C LYS A 168 1.62 1.23 -12.62
N ILE A 169 1.94 2.14 -11.73
CA ILE A 169 2.00 3.57 -12.05
C ILE A 169 3.38 4.12 -11.72
N PRO A 170 3.87 5.15 -12.43
CA PRO A 170 5.10 5.84 -12.05
C PRO A 170 5.01 6.31 -10.60
N ARG A 171 6.09 6.11 -9.82
CA ARG A 171 6.14 6.58 -8.42
C ARG A 171 6.12 8.12 -8.36
N LEU A 172 6.79 8.77 -9.30
CA LEU A 172 6.76 10.22 -9.48
C LEU A 172 5.83 10.57 -10.62
N ILE A 173 4.79 11.34 -10.31
CA ILE A 173 3.88 11.91 -11.30
C ILE A 173 4.08 13.42 -11.27
N ASP A 174 4.84 13.93 -12.24
CA ASP A 174 5.00 15.37 -12.41
C ASP A 174 3.73 15.95 -13.05
N CYS A 175 2.95 16.67 -12.27
CA CYS A 175 1.73 17.31 -12.74
C CYS A 175 1.44 18.60 -11.96
N THR A 176 0.95 19.61 -12.68
CA THR A 176 0.55 20.91 -12.12
C THR A 176 -0.97 21.06 -12.02
N LYS A 177 -1.73 20.18 -12.68
CA LYS A 177 -3.18 20.17 -12.71
C LYS A 177 -3.70 18.75 -12.53
N LEU A 178 -4.70 18.62 -11.65
CA LEU A 178 -5.40 17.39 -11.38
C LEU A 178 -6.87 17.54 -11.79
N LEU A 179 -7.43 16.46 -12.33
CA LEU A 179 -8.84 16.32 -12.63
C LEU A 179 -9.45 15.45 -11.54
N VAL A 180 -10.56 15.92 -10.97
CA VAL A 180 -11.30 15.21 -9.94
C VAL A 180 -12.63 14.76 -10.53
N TYR A 181 -12.86 13.45 -10.54
CA TYR A 181 -14.12 12.84 -10.93
C TYR A 181 -14.81 12.32 -9.67
N VAL A 182 -16.09 12.59 -9.54
CA VAL A 182 -16.91 12.11 -8.42
C VAL A 182 -18.18 11.55 -9.01
N ASP A 183 -18.57 10.37 -8.55
CA ASP A 183 -19.83 9.74 -8.91
C ASP A 183 -20.42 8.97 -7.73
N ALA A 184 -21.73 8.78 -7.75
CA ALA A 184 -22.46 7.98 -6.79
C ALA A 184 -23.64 7.27 -7.46
N SER A 185 -23.86 6.03 -7.07
CA SER A 185 -25.01 5.20 -7.42
C SER A 185 -25.85 4.90 -6.19
N MET A 186 -26.90 4.09 -6.32
CA MET A 186 -27.65 3.61 -5.14
C MET A 186 -26.80 2.70 -4.24
N ASP A 187 -25.78 2.05 -4.79
CA ASP A 187 -24.98 1.06 -4.07
C ASP A 187 -23.66 1.60 -3.51
N ALA A 188 -23.12 2.66 -4.12
CA ALA A 188 -21.74 3.07 -3.91
C ALA A 188 -21.49 4.54 -4.22
N TRP A 189 -20.40 5.07 -3.68
CA TRP A 189 -19.81 6.33 -4.10
C TRP A 189 -18.33 6.13 -4.45
N GLY A 190 -17.80 7.00 -5.30
CA GLY A 190 -16.40 6.98 -5.71
C GLY A 190 -15.87 8.37 -6.06
N VAL A 191 -14.60 8.59 -5.75
CA VAL A 191 -13.82 9.76 -6.10
C VAL A 191 -12.55 9.26 -6.79
N ASP A 192 -12.25 9.79 -7.97
CA ASP A 192 -11.09 9.42 -8.77
C ASP A 192 -10.32 10.67 -9.18
N ILE A 193 -9.06 10.76 -8.77
CA ILE A 193 -8.17 11.88 -9.05
C ILE A 193 -7.14 11.44 -10.08
N ARG A 194 -7.11 12.15 -11.21
CA ARG A 194 -6.26 11.85 -12.35
C ARG A 194 -5.43 13.05 -12.78
N THR A 195 -4.34 12.77 -13.49
CA THR A 195 -3.66 13.80 -14.28
C THR A 195 -4.50 14.19 -15.49
N THR A 196 -4.17 15.32 -16.12
CA THR A 196 -4.81 15.73 -17.39
C THR A 196 -4.61 14.74 -18.53
N ASN A 197 -3.63 13.85 -18.42
CA ASN A 197 -3.36 12.80 -19.41
C ASN A 197 -4.10 11.49 -19.09
N GLY A 198 -4.97 11.49 -18.06
CA GLY A 198 -5.82 10.36 -17.69
C GLY A 198 -5.19 9.33 -16.74
N GLN A 199 -3.93 9.54 -16.30
CA GLN A 199 -3.27 8.68 -15.33
C GLN A 199 -3.92 8.86 -13.94
N ARG A 200 -4.45 7.79 -13.35
CA ARG A 200 -4.93 7.81 -11.97
C ARG A 200 -3.76 8.02 -11.01
N VAL A 201 -3.95 8.96 -10.08
CA VAL A 201 -3.02 9.28 -8.99
C VAL A 201 -3.48 8.62 -7.70
N ILE A 202 -4.75 8.84 -7.36
CA ILE A 202 -5.40 8.27 -6.19
C ILE A 202 -6.89 8.17 -6.46
N SER A 203 -7.55 7.17 -5.90
CA SER A 203 -9.00 7.13 -5.85
C SER A 203 -9.48 6.54 -4.53
N GLN A 204 -10.73 6.78 -4.20
CA GLN A 204 -11.35 6.27 -2.99
C GLN A 204 -12.84 6.06 -3.25
N GLY A 205 -13.41 5.05 -2.64
CA GLY A 205 -14.84 4.79 -2.72
C GLY A 205 -15.32 3.95 -1.57
N GLY A 206 -16.63 3.81 -1.49
CA GLY A 206 -17.28 3.05 -0.45
C GLY A 206 -18.67 2.60 -0.88
N LEU A 207 -19.10 1.47 -0.32
CA LEU A 207 -20.48 1.02 -0.49
C LEU A 207 -21.38 1.75 0.51
N PHE A 208 -22.58 2.09 0.08
CA PHE A 208 -23.63 2.47 1.00
C PHE A 208 -24.08 1.26 1.82
N PRO A 209 -24.60 1.47 3.05
CA PRO A 209 -25.25 0.41 3.81
C PRO A 209 -26.32 -0.28 2.96
N ALA A 210 -26.45 -1.61 3.10
CA ALA A 210 -27.63 -2.27 2.58
C ALA A 210 -28.83 -1.85 3.46
N ASP A 211 -29.93 -1.46 2.81
CA ASP A 211 -31.21 -1.21 3.46
C ASP A 211 -31.78 -2.47 4.13
#